data_AF-A0A7V3CW30-F1
#
_entry.id   AF-A0A7V3CW30-F1
#
_cell.length_a   1.000
_cell.length_b   1.000
_cell.length_c   1.000
_cell.angle_alpha   90.00
_cell.angle_beta   90.00
_cell.angle_gamma   90.00
#
_symmetry.space_group_name_H-M   'P 1'
#
loop_
_entity.id
_entity.type
_entity.pdbx_description
1 polymer ?
#
loop_
_entity_poly.entity_id
_entity_poly.type
_entity_poly.pdbx_seq_one_letter_code
_entity_poly.pdbx_strand_id
1 'polypeptide(L)'
;MAKKVKEKEESPIGENFFVVSPEKKIKLLGIFLIVLSLLLFLSILSYSRYDESYFSYQFSDQFNVFTQDEIKEKAATTHNWLGIFGAYVSHFLIRSTIGYFSIVFPV
;
A
#
# COMPACT_ATOMS: atom_id res chain seq x y z
N MET A 1 33.55 1.12 61.24
CA MET A 1 33.57 0.62 59.85
C MET A 1 32.33 1.12 59.14
N ALA A 2 32.47 2.06 58.19
CA ALA A 2 31.34 2.62 57.45
C ALA A 2 30.98 1.70 56.27
N LYS A 3 29.74 1.22 56.23
CA LYS A 3 29.21 0.36 55.17
C LYS A 3 28.95 1.20 53.92
N LYS A 4 29.75 1.00 52.86
CA LYS A 4 29.50 1.59 51.54
C LYS A 4 28.16 1.07 51.01
N VAL A 5 27.19 1.96 50.87
CA VAL A 5 25.96 1.69 50.12
C VAL A 5 26.34 1.60 48.66
N LYS A 6 26.10 0.45 48.03
CA LYS A 6 26.27 0.30 46.58
C LYS A 6 25.17 1.11 45.90
N GLU A 7 25.58 2.08 45.09
CA GLU A 7 24.68 2.74 44.15
C GLU A 7 24.04 1.68 43.25
N LYS A 8 22.72 1.68 43.25
CA LYS A 8 21.91 0.81 42.41
C LYS A 8 21.99 1.39 41.01
N GLU A 9 22.74 0.74 40.12
CA GLU A 9 22.76 1.08 38.70
C GLU A 9 21.32 1.00 38.18
N GLU A 10 20.73 2.17 37.91
CA GLU A 10 19.45 2.26 37.21
C GLU A 10 19.65 1.75 35.79
N SER A 11 19.21 0.52 35.56
CA SER A 11 19.17 -0.09 34.24
C SER A 11 18.38 0.80 33.28
N PRO A 12 18.88 1.10 32.06
CA PRO A 12 18.20 1.97 31.10
C PRO A 12 17.07 1.22 30.38
N ILE A 13 16.17 0.59 31.14
CA ILE A 13 15.08 -0.26 30.65
C ILE A 13 13.95 0.59 30.01
N GLY A 14 14.10 1.91 29.87
CA GLY A 14 13.02 2.79 29.41
C GLY A 14 13.16 3.39 28.02
N GLU A 15 14.37 3.72 27.56
CA GLU A 15 14.50 4.77 26.53
C GLU A 15 14.64 4.27 25.09
N ASN A 16 15.05 3.01 24.88
CA ASN A 16 15.43 2.52 23.54
C ASN A 16 14.39 1.62 22.85
N PHE A 17 13.21 1.40 23.44
CA PHE A 17 12.20 0.51 22.86
C PHE A 17 11.55 1.05 21.56
N PHE A 18 11.67 2.36 21.30
CA PHE A 18 11.08 3.01 20.13
C PHE A 18 12.09 3.47 19.06
N VAL A 19 13.40 3.25 19.29
CA VAL A 19 14.43 3.62 18.31
C VAL A 19 14.61 2.46 17.33
N VAL A 20 13.82 2.49 16.25
CA VAL A 20 14.02 1.57 15.12
C VAL A 20 15.38 1.87 14.48
N SER A 21 16.32 0.94 14.55
CA SER A 21 17.64 1.10 13.95
C SER A 21 17.56 1.30 12.43
N PRO A 22 18.51 2.01 11.80
CA PRO A 22 18.51 2.23 10.35
C PRO A 22 18.39 0.92 9.53
N GLU A 23 19.05 -0.15 9.97
CA GLU A 23 18.97 -1.48 9.36
C GLU A 23 17.55 -2.05 9.37
N LYS A 24 16.82 -1.89 10.49
CA LYS A 24 15.43 -2.34 10.61
C LYS A 24 14.50 -1.52 9.68
N LYS A 25 14.77 -0.22 9.51
CA LYS A 25 14.01 0.64 8.57
C LYS A 25 14.18 0.17 7.12
N ILE A 26 15.40 -0.18 6.71
CA ILE A 26 15.68 -0.69 5.36
C ILE A 26 14.96 -2.03 5.13
N LYS A 27 15.00 -2.93 6.11
CA LYS A 27 14.27 -4.21 6.03
C LYS A 27 12.75 -4.00 5.90
N LEU A 28 12.19 -3.07 6.69
CA LEU A 28 10.78 -2.72 6.63
C LEU A 28 10.40 -2.13 5.27
N LEU A 29 11.22 -1.23 4.74
CA LEU A 29 11.04 -0.66 3.40
C LEU A 29 11.07 -1.76 2.32
N GLY A 30 12.01 -2.71 2.41
CA GLY A 30 12.09 -3.82 1.47
C GLY A 30 10.83 -4.69 1.48
N ILE A 31 10.32 -5.06 2.67
CA ILE A 31 9.07 -5.82 2.79
C ILE A 31 7.89 -5.01 2.24
N PHE A 32 7.82 -3.73 2.56
CA PHE A 32 6.79 -2.84 2.02
C PHE A 32 6.81 -2.79 0.49
N LEU A 33 7.99 -2.66 -0.12
CA LEU A 33 8.15 -2.63 -1.57
C LEU A 33 7.76 -3.96 -2.22
N ILE A 34 8.10 -5.11 -1.61
CA ILE A 34 7.66 -6.42 -2.10
C ILE A 34 6.14 -6.52 -2.10
N VAL A 35 5.49 -6.13 -0.99
CA VAL A 35 4.02 -6.14 -0.91
C VAL A 35 3.41 -5.18 -1.93
N LEU A 36 3.96 -3.98 -2.05
CA LEU A 36 3.52 -2.99 -3.02
C LEU A 36 3.64 -3.53 -4.46
N SER A 37 4.77 -4.12 -4.82
CA SER A 37 5.00 -4.75 -6.12
C SER A 37 3.96 -5.83 -6.41
N LEU A 38 3.66 -6.72 -5.45
CA LEU A 38 2.64 -7.75 -5.62
C LEU A 38 1.25 -7.15 -5.85
N LEU A 39 0.90 -6.07 -5.14
CA LEU A 39 -0.38 -5.39 -5.33
C LEU A 39 -0.45 -4.72 -6.71
N LEU A 40 0.61 -4.06 -7.15
CA LEU A 40 0.67 -3.45 -8.49
C LEU A 40 0.58 -4.53 -9.58
N PHE A 41 1.31 -5.63 -9.43
CA PHE A 41 1.25 -6.76 -10.33
C PHE A 41 -0.17 -7.34 -10.42
N LEU A 42 -0.82 -7.56 -9.28
CA LEU A 42 -2.19 -8.10 -9.24
C LEU A 42 -3.20 -7.14 -9.88
N SER A 43 -3.05 -5.85 -9.62
CA SER A 43 -3.84 -4.79 -10.24
C SER A 43 -3.72 -4.86 -11.76
N ILE A 44 -2.49 -4.86 -12.31
CA ILE A 44 -2.26 -4.91 -13.76
C ILE A 44 -2.77 -6.23 -14.35
N LEU A 45 -2.49 -7.36 -13.71
CA LEU A 45 -2.87 -8.69 -14.21
C LEU A 45 -4.38 -8.85 -14.31
N SER A 46 -5.12 -8.26 -13.37
CA SER A 46 -6.59 -8.26 -13.37
C SER A 46 -7.21 -7.05 -14.09
N TYR A 47 -6.45 -6.35 -14.93
CA TYR A 47 -6.98 -5.27 -15.76
C TYR A 47 -8.11 -5.76 -16.68
N SER A 48 -9.21 -5.02 -16.68
CA SER A 48 -10.36 -5.28 -17.54
C SER A 48 -10.78 -3.99 -18.23
N ARG A 49 -11.03 -4.06 -19.54
CA ARG A 49 -11.58 -2.93 -20.31
C ARG A 49 -13.04 -2.64 -19.97
N TYR A 50 -13.75 -3.60 -19.36
CA TYR A 50 -15.13 -3.38 -18.92
C TYR A 50 -15.22 -2.33 -17.80
N ASP A 51 -14.22 -2.32 -16.92
CA ASP A 51 -14.13 -1.37 -15.79
C ASP A 51 -13.88 0.07 -16.27
N GLU A 52 -13.41 0.27 -17.51
CA GLU A 52 -13.14 1.58 -18.10
C GLU A 52 -14.41 2.41 -18.32
N SER A 53 -15.55 1.75 -18.48
CA SER A 53 -16.83 2.43 -18.66
C SER A 53 -17.50 2.85 -17.35
N TYR A 54 -17.03 2.34 -16.21
CA TYR A 54 -17.70 2.52 -14.92
C TYR A 54 -17.25 3.78 -14.20
N PHE A 55 -16.03 4.24 -14.46
CA PHE A 55 -15.40 5.29 -13.69
C PHE A 55 -15.12 6.53 -14.51
N SER A 56 -15.28 7.69 -13.88
CA SER A 56 -14.88 8.97 -14.47
C SER A 56 -13.35 9.18 -14.40
N TYR A 57 -12.66 8.28 -13.70
CA TYR A 57 -11.24 8.34 -13.38
C TYR A 57 -10.83 9.59 -12.57
N GLN A 58 -11.79 10.22 -11.88
CA GLN A 58 -11.53 11.29 -10.94
C GLN A 58 -11.13 10.74 -9.57
N PHE A 59 -10.24 11.44 -8.88
CA PHE A 59 -9.76 11.05 -7.55
C PHE A 59 -10.89 10.98 -6.51
N SER A 60 -11.95 11.78 -6.69
CA SER A 60 -13.13 11.80 -5.81
C SER A 60 -13.88 10.46 -5.80
N ASP A 61 -13.85 9.70 -6.89
CA ASP A 61 -14.64 8.46 -7.03
C ASP A 61 -14.23 7.40 -5.98
N GLN A 62 -12.96 7.43 -5.55
CA GLN A 62 -12.43 6.55 -4.51
C GLN A 62 -13.07 6.77 -3.14
N PHE A 63 -13.48 8.01 -2.85
CA PHE A 63 -14.15 8.37 -1.60
C PHE A 63 -15.67 8.39 -1.75
N ASN A 64 -16.14 8.66 -2.96
CA ASN A 64 -17.56 8.66 -3.28
C ASN A 64 -18.20 7.27 -3.17
N VAL A 65 -17.42 6.17 -3.20
CA VAL A 65 -17.94 4.82 -2.94
C VAL A 65 -18.58 4.70 -1.55
N PHE A 66 -18.19 5.53 -0.58
CA PHE A 66 -18.81 5.50 0.75
C PHE A 66 -20.12 6.29 0.81
N THR A 67 -20.30 7.27 -0.08
CA THR A 67 -21.40 8.24 -0.04
C THR A 67 -22.47 8.03 -1.12
N GLN A 68 -22.10 7.47 -2.28
CA GLN A 68 -22.98 7.35 -3.45
C GLN A 68 -23.26 5.88 -3.77
N ASP A 69 -24.54 5.52 -3.86
CA ASP A 69 -24.94 4.13 -4.08
C ASP A 69 -24.65 3.64 -5.52
N GLU A 70 -24.66 4.54 -6.51
CA GLU A 70 -24.27 4.22 -7.89
C GLU A 70 -22.80 3.74 -7.98
N ILE A 71 -21.90 4.40 -7.25
CA ILE A 71 -20.48 4.04 -7.25
C ILE A 71 -20.25 2.75 -6.45
N LYS A 72 -21.06 2.47 -5.43
CA LYS A 72 -21.03 1.17 -4.73
C LYS A 72 -21.41 0.03 -5.67
N GLU A 73 -22.44 0.21 -6.49
CA GLU A 73 -22.85 -0.81 -7.47
C GLU A 73 -21.75 -1.06 -8.51
N LYS A 74 -21.11 0.01 -8.99
CA LYS A 74 -19.94 -0.07 -9.89
C LYS A 74 -18.74 -0.75 -9.23
N ALA A 75 -18.49 -0.48 -7.95
CA ALA A 75 -17.45 -1.14 -7.18
C ALA A 75 -17.72 -2.65 -7.02
N ALA A 76 -18.98 -3.05 -6.81
CA ALA A 76 -19.39 -4.44 -6.69
C ALA A 76 -19.27 -5.23 -8.00
N THR A 77 -19.38 -4.54 -9.14
CA THR A 77 -19.28 -5.13 -10.49
C THR A 77 -17.90 -4.94 -11.13
N THR A 78 -16.94 -4.39 -10.39
CA THR A 78 -15.55 -4.22 -10.85
C THR A 78 -14.86 -5.57 -11.00
N HIS A 79 -14.19 -5.78 -12.13
CA HIS A 79 -13.53 -7.05 -12.43
C HIS A 79 -12.11 -7.12 -11.86
N ASN A 80 -11.47 -5.98 -11.64
CA ASN A 80 -10.15 -5.94 -11.01
C ASN A 80 -10.17 -6.57 -9.61
N TRP A 81 -9.17 -7.41 -9.31
CA TRP A 81 -9.15 -8.17 -8.05
C TRP A 81 -8.88 -7.32 -6.82
N LEU A 82 -8.28 -6.13 -7.00
CA LEU A 82 -8.15 -5.14 -5.93
C LEU A 82 -9.30 -4.13 -5.94
N GLY A 83 -10.40 -4.46 -6.61
CA GLY A 83 -11.60 -3.64 -6.74
C GLY A 83 -11.34 -2.33 -7.48
N ILE A 84 -12.11 -1.31 -7.11
CA ILE A 84 -12.07 0.03 -7.71
C ILE A 84 -10.64 0.60 -7.73
N PHE A 85 -9.88 0.40 -6.64
CA PHE A 85 -8.53 0.93 -6.51
C PHE A 85 -7.58 0.28 -7.51
N GLY A 86 -7.64 -1.04 -7.65
CA GLY A 86 -6.84 -1.75 -8.64
C GLY A 86 -7.25 -1.43 -10.07
N ALA A 87 -8.53 -1.17 -10.35
CA ALA A 87 -8.98 -0.73 -11.67
C ALA A 87 -8.35 0.62 -12.06
N TYR A 88 -8.25 1.57 -11.12
CA TYR A 88 -7.59 2.85 -11.35
C TYR A 88 -6.08 2.70 -11.55
N VAL A 89 -5.41 1.94 -10.67
CA VAL A 89 -3.96 1.74 -10.73
C VAL A 89 -3.57 1.06 -12.04
N SER A 90 -4.26 -0.02 -12.41
CA SER A 90 -3.98 -0.75 -13.65
C SER A 90 -4.28 0.08 -14.90
N HIS A 91 -5.40 0.82 -14.90
CA HIS A 91 -5.72 1.73 -16.00
C HIS A 91 -4.64 2.80 -16.14
N PHE A 92 -4.22 3.45 -15.05
CA PHE A 92 -3.14 4.43 -15.08
C PHE A 92 -1.82 3.84 -15.61
N LEU A 93 -1.44 2.64 -15.16
CA LEU A 93 -0.18 2.00 -15.58
C LEU A 93 -0.21 1.50 -17.04
N ILE A 94 -1.37 1.07 -17.53
CA ILE A 94 -1.52 0.58 -18.90
C ILE A 94 -1.79 1.71 -19.89
N ARG A 95 -2.55 2.74 -19.53
CA ARG A 95 -2.99 3.81 -20.45
C ARG A 95 -2.17 5.08 -20.34
N SER A 96 -1.68 5.43 -19.16
CA SER A 96 -1.08 6.75 -18.89
C SER A 96 0.43 6.71 -18.71
N THR A 97 1.05 5.55 -18.48
CA THR A 97 2.51 5.42 -18.35
C THR A 97 3.16 4.68 -19.53
N ILE A 98 3.51 3.40 -19.38
CA ILE A 98 4.42 2.68 -20.29
C ILE A 98 3.66 1.73 -21.23
N GLY A 99 2.34 1.56 -21.03
CA GLY A 99 1.57 0.55 -21.76
C GLY A 99 1.57 -0.79 -21.04
N TYR A 100 1.18 -1.86 -21.75
CA TYR A 100 1.28 -3.25 -21.27
C TYR A 100 2.70 -3.66 -20.84
N PHE A 101 3.72 -2.89 -21.20
CA PHE A 101 5.10 -3.10 -20.75
C PHE A 101 5.26 -2.95 -19.22
N SER A 102 4.30 -2.32 -18.53
CA SER A 102 4.21 -2.27 -17.07
C SER A 102 4.12 -3.66 -16.41
N ILE A 103 3.70 -4.71 -17.13
CA ILE A 103 3.70 -6.10 -16.64
C ILE A 103 5.12 -6.62 -16.34
N VAL A 104 6.13 -6.15 -17.10
CA VAL A 104 7.52 -6.63 -16.98
C VAL A 104 8.26 -5.98 -15.80
N PHE A 105 7.78 -4.82 -15.33
CA PHE A 105 8.41 -4.05 -14.25
C PHE A 105 7.50 -3.90 -13.02
N PRO A 106 7.13 -4.98 -12.32
CA PRO A 106 6.63 -4.88 -10.96
C PRO A 106 7.85 -4.83 -10.01
N VAL A 107 8.63 -3.74 -10.04
CA VAL A 107 9.85 -3.58 -9.21
C VAL A 107 9.70 -2.36 -8.31
#